data_AF-A0A6N4WW86-F1
#
_entry.id   AF-A0A6N4WW86-F1
#
_cell.length_a   1.000
_cell.length_b   1.000
_cell.length_c   1.000
_cell.angle_alpha   90.00
_cell.angle_beta   90.00
_cell.angle_gamma   90.00
#
_symmetry.space_group_name_H-M   'P 1'
#
loop_
_entity.id
_entity.type
_entity.pdbx_description
1 polymer ?
#
loop_
_entity_poly.entity_id
_entity_poly.type
_entity_poly.pdbx_seq_one_letter_code
_entity_poly.pdbx_strand_id
1 'polypeptide(L)'
;MTEKSKNTPETTNWPALLRGSVLSSVQSKHVQYISLADRRAQVIITINAFLIPLILSGYKSMPEIRLGSLIVVICAALSIFFAVMSLMPKRFKGNHQGSRGLLHFSGIWGHNEAEYLEHMRVALDDRTTITEYMVSDIYHLSNDVLRPKFFWIRLSFYAFLSGLAASLILVVGPLFLSF
;
A
#
# COMPACT_ATOMS: atom_id res chain seq x y z
N MET A 1 -16.23 45.88 36.40
CA MET A 1 -16.67 44.61 35.79
C MET A 1 -16.16 44.59 34.36
N THR A 2 -15.08 43.85 34.12
CA THR A 2 -14.43 43.73 32.81
C THR A 2 -15.22 42.76 31.94
N GLU A 3 -15.82 43.29 30.88
CA GLU A 3 -16.55 42.51 29.88
C GLU A 3 -15.55 41.65 29.10
N LYS A 4 -15.63 40.34 29.33
CA LYS A 4 -14.78 39.33 28.70
C LYS A 4 -15.16 39.24 27.23
N SER A 5 -14.38 39.91 26.36
CA SER A 5 -14.46 39.78 24.91
C SER A 5 -14.56 38.30 24.53
N LYS A 6 -15.72 37.92 23.99
CA LYS A 6 -15.99 36.58 23.47
C LYS A 6 -15.20 36.46 22.16
N ASN A 7 -13.98 35.94 22.26
CA ASN A 7 -13.19 35.54 21.10
C ASN A 7 -13.93 34.43 20.34
N THR A 8 -14.76 34.82 19.38
CA THR A 8 -15.19 33.93 18.30
C THR A 8 -13.93 33.50 17.57
N PRO A 9 -13.63 32.20 17.42
CA PRO A 9 -12.43 31.79 16.70
C PRO A 9 -12.50 32.36 15.29
N GLU A 10 -11.55 33.21 14.92
CA GLU A 10 -11.40 33.67 13.55
C GLU A 10 -11.28 32.43 12.66
N THR A 11 -12.33 32.13 11.89
CA THR A 11 -12.29 31.09 10.87
C THR A 11 -11.38 31.63 9.76
N THR A 12 -10.08 31.44 9.93
CA THR A 12 -9.07 31.81 8.94
C THR A 12 -9.33 30.98 7.70
N ASN A 13 -10.05 31.55 6.75
CA ASN A 13 -10.32 30.90 5.49
C ASN A 13 -9.01 30.84 4.70
N TRP A 14 -8.41 29.65 4.63
CA TRP A 14 -7.19 29.42 3.87
C TRP A 14 -7.38 29.90 2.42
N PRO A 15 -6.41 30.61 1.80
CA PRO A 15 -6.50 31.00 0.40
C PRO A 15 -6.73 29.76 -0.49
N ALA A 16 -7.60 29.86 -1.50
CA ALA A 16 -7.97 28.72 -2.35
C ALA A 16 -6.76 28.04 -3.00
N LEU A 17 -5.79 28.82 -3.46
CA LEU A 17 -4.52 28.32 -4.03
C LEU A 17 -3.74 27.48 -3.01
N LEU A 18 -3.68 27.93 -1.76
CA LEU A 18 -2.94 27.25 -0.71
C LEU A 18 -3.65 25.95 -0.30
N ARG A 19 -4.98 25.94 -0.23
CA ARG A 19 -5.78 24.72 -0.02
C ARG A 19 -5.51 23.69 -1.14
N GLY A 20 -5.62 24.11 -2.40
CA GLY A 20 -5.39 23.24 -3.55
C GLY A 20 -3.97 22.67 -3.57
N SER A 21 -2.96 23.50 -3.28
CA SER A 21 -1.56 23.08 -3.20
C SER A 21 -1.32 22.01 -2.12
N VAL A 22 -1.88 22.22 -0.92
CA VAL A 22 -1.77 21.25 0.18
C VAL A 22 -2.45 19.92 -0.17
N LEU A 23 -3.68 19.96 -0.69
CA LEU A 23 -4.40 18.75 -1.07
C LEU A 23 -3.69 17.98 -2.19
N SER A 24 -3.21 18.68 -3.21
CA SER A 24 -2.41 18.08 -4.29
C SER A 24 -1.11 17.45 -3.77
N SER A 25 -0.43 18.12 -2.83
CA SER A 25 0.77 17.57 -2.18
C SER A 25 0.45 16.28 -1.40
N VAL A 26 -0.66 16.25 -0.67
CA VAL A 26 -1.12 15.06 0.07
C VAL A 26 -1.48 13.93 -0.87
N GLN A 27 -2.21 14.20 -1.96
CA GLN A 27 -2.56 13.19 -2.97
C GLN A 27 -1.31 12.60 -3.62
N SER A 28 -0.37 13.47 -4.03
CA SER A 28 0.93 13.07 -4.58
C SER A 28 1.73 12.19 -3.62
N LYS A 29 1.73 12.53 -2.33
CA LYS A 29 2.38 11.71 -1.29
C LYS A 29 1.75 10.32 -1.15
N HIS A 30 0.44 10.18 -1.30
CA HIS A 30 -0.21 8.86 -1.28
C HIS A 30 0.13 8.03 -2.50
N VAL A 31 0.19 8.63 -3.69
CA VAL A 31 0.67 7.96 -4.91
C VAL A 31 2.12 7.47 -4.73
N GLN A 32 2.98 8.28 -4.11
CA GLN A 32 4.34 7.88 -3.77
C GLN A 32 4.39 6.73 -2.74
N TYR A 33 3.48 6.70 -1.77
CA TYR A 33 3.40 5.57 -0.84
C TYR A 33 2.96 4.27 -1.51
N ILE A 34 2.09 4.35 -2.52
CA ILE A 34 1.72 3.18 -3.34
C ILE A 34 2.94 2.66 -4.08
N SER A 35 3.67 3.53 -4.78
CA SER A 35 4.87 3.11 -5.51
C SER A 35 5.98 2.59 -4.58
N LEU A 36 6.11 3.15 -3.37
CA LEU A 36 7.03 2.64 -2.35
C LEU A 36 6.61 1.24 -1.86
N ALA A 37 5.33 1.01 -1.64
CA ALA A 37 4.81 -0.30 -1.27
C ALA A 37 5.09 -1.34 -2.36
N ASP A 38 4.84 -0.99 -3.62
CA ASP A 38 5.11 -1.85 -4.78
C ASP A 38 6.61 -2.18 -4.91
N ARG A 39 7.47 -1.17 -4.72
CA ARG A 39 8.93 -1.38 -4.70
C ARG A 39 9.36 -2.32 -3.58
N ARG A 40 8.79 -2.21 -2.38
CA ARG A 40 9.10 -3.14 -1.27
C ARG A 40 8.69 -4.57 -1.61
N ALA A 41 7.52 -4.76 -2.20
CA ALA A 41 7.08 -6.09 -2.63
C ALA A 41 8.00 -6.68 -3.70
N GLN A 42 8.38 -5.89 -4.71
CA GLN A 42 9.33 -6.31 -5.74
C GLN A 42 10.69 -6.72 -5.15
N VAL A 43 11.23 -5.96 -4.19
CA VAL A 43 12.48 -6.32 -3.50
C VAL A 43 12.37 -7.67 -2.80
N ILE A 44 11.26 -7.93 -2.08
CA ILE A 44 11.05 -9.22 -1.39
C ILE A 44 10.96 -10.37 -2.40
N ILE A 45 10.24 -10.18 -3.51
CA ILE A 45 10.12 -11.18 -4.57
C ILE A 45 11.51 -11.51 -5.13
N THR A 46 12.30 -10.49 -5.47
CA THR A 46 13.64 -10.67 -6.04
C THR A 46 14.57 -11.40 -5.08
N ILE A 47 14.62 -11.00 -3.80
CA ILE A 47 15.47 -11.66 -2.79
C ILE A 47 15.11 -13.14 -2.68
N ASN A 48 13.82 -13.46 -2.56
CA ASN A 48 13.37 -14.84 -2.43
C ASN A 48 13.57 -15.66 -3.72
N ALA A 49 13.42 -15.04 -4.90
CA ALA A 49 13.65 -15.68 -6.19
C ALA A 49 15.12 -16.09 -6.38
N PHE A 50 16.08 -15.35 -5.83
CA PHE A 50 17.49 -15.76 -5.81
C PHE A 50 17.82 -16.74 -4.69
N LEU A 51 17.20 -16.57 -3.51
CA LEU A 51 17.47 -17.39 -2.34
C LEU A 51 17.02 -18.84 -2.52
N ILE A 52 15.84 -19.08 -3.10
CA ILE A 52 15.28 -20.44 -3.26
C ILE A 52 16.21 -21.36 -4.09
N PRO A 53 16.65 -20.98 -5.31
CA PRO A 53 17.56 -21.80 -6.10
C PRO A 53 18.90 -22.07 -5.39
N LEU A 54 19.45 -21.08 -4.69
CA LEU A 54 20.71 -21.21 -3.96
C LEU A 54 20.61 -22.27 -2.87
N ILE A 55 19.54 -22.24 -2.08
CA ILE A 55 19.29 -23.22 -1.01
C ILE A 55 19.05 -24.61 -1.60
N LEU A 56 18.29 -24.70 -2.69
CA LEU A 56 17.98 -25.97 -3.32
C LEU A 56 19.22 -26.64 -3.95
N SER A 57 20.22 -25.85 -4.36
CA SER A 57 21.51 -26.37 -4.83
C SER A 57 22.25 -27.19 -3.76
N GLY A 58 22.22 -26.74 -2.50
CA GLY A 58 22.84 -27.44 -1.37
C GLY A 58 22.01 -28.59 -0.78
N TYR A 59 20.74 -28.72 -1.16
CA TYR A 59 19.76 -29.62 -0.54
C TYR A 59 20.13 -31.11 -0.63
N LYS A 60 20.73 -31.54 -1.76
CA LYS A 60 21.07 -32.96 -1.97
C LYS A 60 22.35 -33.39 -1.25
N SER A 61 23.27 -32.48 -1.02
CA SER A 61 24.63 -32.79 -0.56
C SER A 61 24.74 -32.96 0.95
N MET A 62 23.85 -32.35 1.73
CA MET A 62 23.95 -32.30 3.19
C MET A 62 22.61 -32.70 3.85
N PRO A 63 22.47 -33.95 4.34
CA PRO A 63 21.22 -34.39 4.95
C PRO A 63 20.89 -33.64 6.26
N GLU A 64 21.90 -33.17 6.99
CA GLU A 64 21.75 -32.44 8.27
C GLU A 64 21.01 -31.09 8.11
N ILE A 65 21.18 -30.41 6.97
CA ILE A 65 20.57 -29.09 6.71
C ILE A 65 19.23 -29.20 5.98
N ARG A 66 18.77 -30.41 5.65
CA ARG A 66 17.61 -30.67 4.77
C ARG A 66 16.31 -30.11 5.34
N LEU A 67 16.11 -30.25 6.65
CA LEU A 67 14.89 -29.81 7.30
C LEU A 67 14.82 -28.27 7.37
N GLY A 68 15.93 -27.61 7.74
CA GLY A 68 16.02 -26.14 7.73
C GLY A 68 15.83 -25.56 6.33
N SER A 69 16.53 -26.11 5.34
CA SER A 69 16.41 -25.68 3.93
C SER A 69 14.98 -25.82 3.37
N LEU A 70 14.26 -26.89 3.70
CA LEU A 70 12.86 -27.04 3.29
C LEU A 70 11.95 -25.96 3.91
N ILE A 71 12.13 -25.67 5.20
CA ILE A 71 11.32 -24.66 5.92
C ILE A 71 11.52 -23.27 5.32
N VAL A 72 12.76 -22.84 5.14
CA VAL A 72 13.02 -21.51 4.56
C VAL A 72 12.52 -21.41 3.13
N VAL A 73 12.60 -22.47 2.32
CA VAL A 73 12.04 -22.48 0.96
C VAL A 73 10.51 -22.32 0.98
N ILE A 74 9.81 -23.06 1.85
CA ILE A 74 8.34 -22.95 1.99
C ILE A 74 7.95 -21.54 2.46
N CYS A 75 8.64 -21.01 3.46
CA CYS A 75 8.38 -19.67 3.98
C CYS A 75 8.72 -18.56 2.98
N ALA A 76 9.79 -18.72 2.19
CA ALA A 76 10.15 -17.80 1.11
C ALA A 76 9.09 -17.83 0.00
N ALA A 77 8.58 -19.01 -0.38
CA ALA A 77 7.48 -19.13 -1.34
C ALA A 77 6.20 -18.47 -0.82
N LEU A 78 5.86 -18.68 0.45
CA LEU A 78 4.71 -18.03 1.10
C LEU A 78 4.89 -16.50 1.19
N SER A 79 6.12 -16.04 1.45
CA SER A 79 6.46 -14.62 1.43
C SER A 79 6.28 -14.01 0.04
N ILE A 80 6.73 -14.68 -1.02
CA ILE A 80 6.48 -14.28 -2.42
C ILE A 80 4.98 -14.20 -2.68
N PHE A 81 4.22 -15.22 -2.29
CA PHE A 81 2.77 -15.23 -2.48
C PHE A 81 2.11 -13.97 -1.88
N PHE A 82 2.44 -13.61 -0.64
CA PHE A 82 1.91 -12.39 -0.03
C PHE A 82 2.41 -11.10 -0.68
N ALA A 83 3.67 -11.06 -1.14
CA ALA A 83 4.20 -9.91 -1.87
C ALA A 83 3.43 -9.71 -3.19
N VAL A 84 3.17 -10.79 -3.95
CA VAL A 84 2.38 -10.75 -5.18
C VAL A 84 0.94 -10.31 -4.90
N MET A 85 0.32 -10.79 -3.81
CA MET A 85 -1.02 -10.33 -3.39
C MET A 85 -1.08 -8.83 -3.10
N SER A 86 0.04 -8.21 -2.68
CA SER A 86 0.13 -6.75 -2.50
C SER A 86 0.21 -5.97 -3.82
N LEU A 87 0.74 -6.59 -4.87
CA LEU A 87 0.85 -6.01 -6.22
C LEU A 87 -0.43 -6.18 -7.03
N MET A 88 -1.29 -7.12 -6.65
CA MET A 88 -2.53 -7.40 -7.37
C MET A 88 -3.39 -6.14 -7.46
N PRO A 89 -3.86 -5.75 -8.66
CA PRO A 89 -4.73 -4.60 -8.82
C PRO A 89 -6.05 -4.88 -8.11
N LYS A 90 -6.28 -4.19 -6.99
CA LYS A 90 -7.56 -4.30 -6.29
C LYS A 90 -8.62 -3.56 -7.07
N ARG A 91 -9.76 -4.22 -7.31
CA ARG A 91 -10.92 -3.56 -7.90
C ARG A 91 -11.36 -2.45 -6.95
N PHE A 92 -11.38 -1.22 -7.46
CA PHE A 92 -11.94 -0.08 -6.75
C PHE A 92 -13.46 -0.33 -6.63
N LYS A 93 -13.92 -0.80 -5.48
CA LYS A 93 -15.34 -1.00 -5.18
C LYS A 93 -15.97 0.34 -4.76
N GLY A 94 -15.79 1.37 -5.56
CA GLY A 94 -16.49 2.64 -5.38
C GLY A 94 -17.89 2.53 -5.98
N ASN A 95 -18.91 2.80 -5.18
CA ASN A 95 -20.27 2.97 -5.69
C ASN A 95 -20.23 4.03 -6.81
N HIS A 96 -20.59 3.68 -8.05
CA HIS A 96 -20.49 4.56 -9.24
C HIS A 96 -21.54 5.69 -9.24
N GLN A 97 -22.15 5.97 -8.08
CA GLN A 97 -23.19 6.97 -7.92
C GLN A 97 -22.68 8.06 -6.98
N GLY A 98 -22.26 9.18 -7.58
CA GLY A 98 -21.98 10.44 -6.90
C GLY A 98 -20.53 10.95 -6.97
N SER A 99 -20.35 12.15 -6.42
CA SER A 99 -19.16 12.88 -5.94
C SER A 99 -17.77 12.21 -6.00
N ARG A 100 -17.67 10.91 -5.66
CA ARG A 100 -16.41 10.18 -5.48
C ARG A 100 -15.71 9.76 -6.78
N GLY A 101 -16.45 9.71 -7.89
CA GLY A 101 -15.96 9.14 -9.15
C GLY A 101 -15.25 10.12 -10.09
N LEU A 102 -15.44 11.42 -9.89
CA LEU A 102 -15.08 12.43 -10.90
C LEU A 102 -13.56 12.67 -11.00
N LEU A 103 -12.79 12.44 -9.93
CA LEU A 103 -11.33 12.63 -9.95
C LEU A 103 -10.54 11.34 -10.14
N HIS A 104 -11.17 10.19 -9.88
CA HIS A 104 -10.50 8.89 -9.92
C HIS A 104 -10.72 8.20 -11.27
N PHE A 105 -9.66 7.64 -11.87
CA PHE A 105 -9.70 7.05 -13.23
C PHE A 105 -10.85 6.04 -13.43
N SER A 106 -11.13 5.19 -12.45
CA SER A 106 -12.19 4.18 -12.56
C SER A 106 -13.59 4.78 -12.52
N GLY A 107 -13.76 5.95 -11.90
CA GLY A 107 -15.02 6.67 -11.88
C GLY A 107 -15.25 7.43 -13.19
N ILE A 108 -14.17 7.97 -13.79
CA ILE A 108 -14.23 8.61 -15.12
C ILE A 108 -14.71 7.61 -16.18
N TRP A 109 -14.24 6.36 -16.15
CA TRP A 109 -14.70 5.29 -17.05
C TRP A 109 -16.20 4.97 -16.95
N GLY A 110 -16.85 5.37 -15.86
CA GLY A 110 -18.28 5.17 -15.64
C GLY A 110 -19.17 6.19 -16.36
N HIS A 111 -18.60 7.27 -16.91
CA HIS A 111 -19.33 8.35 -17.57
C HIS A 111 -18.98 8.44 -19.06
N ASN A 112 -19.92 8.91 -19.88
CA ASN A 112 -19.60 9.39 -21.22
C ASN A 112 -18.95 10.79 -21.15
N GLU A 113 -18.31 11.22 -22.24
CA GLU A 113 -17.58 12.50 -22.27
C GLU A 113 -18.44 13.72 -21.91
N ALA A 114 -19.64 13.82 -22.48
CA ALA A 114 -20.54 14.96 -22.26
C ALA A 114 -21.02 15.03 -20.80
N GLU A 115 -21.37 13.88 -20.23
CA GLU A 115 -21.79 13.74 -18.83
C GLU A 115 -20.64 14.09 -17.87
N TYR A 116 -19.44 13.59 -18.15
CA TYR A 116 -18.26 13.90 -17.36
C TYR A 116 -17.91 15.39 -17.39
N LEU A 117 -17.94 16.02 -18.58
CA LEU A 117 -17.68 17.45 -18.73
C LEU A 117 -18.67 18.29 -17.93
N GLU A 118 -19.96 17.99 -17.99
CA GLU A 118 -20.97 18.75 -17.25
C GLU A 118 -20.80 18.58 -15.73
N HIS A 119 -20.62 17.35 -15.24
CA HIS A 119 -20.39 17.11 -13.82
C HIS A 119 -19.12 17.78 -13.30
N MET A 120 -18.04 17.76 -14.10
CA MET A 120 -16.79 18.41 -13.73
C MET A 120 -16.92 19.93 -13.74
N ARG A 121 -17.66 20.50 -14.71
CA ARG A 121 -17.94 21.94 -14.78
C ARG A 121 -18.66 22.43 -13.53
N VAL A 122 -19.72 21.72 -13.12
CA VAL A 122 -20.48 22.03 -11.90
C VAL A 122 -19.60 21.91 -10.67
N ALA A 123 -18.77 20.86 -10.58
CA ALA A 123 -17.86 20.68 -9.45
C ALA A 123 -16.80 21.79 -9.34
N LEU A 124 -16.30 22.31 -10.47
CA LEU A 124 -15.30 23.38 -10.51
C LEU A 124 -15.87 24.77 -10.19
N ASP A 125 -17.17 24.97 -10.42
CA ASP A 125 -17.85 26.25 -10.14
C ASP A 125 -18.00 26.49 -8.62
N ASP A 126 -18.13 25.41 -7.84
CA ASP A 126 -18.16 25.46 -6.37
C ASP A 126 -16.86 24.94 -5.73
N ARG A 127 -16.13 25.85 -5.10
CA ARG A 127 -14.88 25.56 -4.37
C ARG A 127 -15.06 24.51 -3.26
N THR A 128 -16.23 24.46 -2.63
CA THR A 128 -16.46 23.50 -1.54
C THR A 128 -16.64 22.09 -2.09
N THR A 129 -17.46 21.94 -3.13
CA THR A 129 -17.68 20.67 -3.84
C THR A 129 -16.38 20.03 -4.34
N ILE A 130 -15.54 20.75 -5.11
CA ILE A 130 -14.29 20.16 -5.61
C ILE A 130 -13.32 19.78 -4.47
N THR A 131 -13.31 20.56 -3.39
CA THR A 131 -12.47 20.28 -2.21
C THR A 131 -12.93 18.98 -1.54
N GLU A 132 -14.23 18.76 -1.39
CA GLU A 132 -14.80 17.53 -0.85
C GLU A 132 -14.43 16.31 -1.71
N TYR A 133 -14.45 16.47 -3.03
CA TYR A 133 -14.08 15.39 -3.96
C TYR A 133 -12.61 15.01 -3.81
N MET A 134 -11.70 15.99 -3.72
CA MET A 134 -10.27 15.74 -3.47
C MET A 134 -10.03 15.05 -2.13
N VAL A 135 -10.69 15.52 -1.07
CA VAL A 135 -10.56 14.90 0.27
C VAL A 135 -11.08 13.47 0.26
N SER A 136 -12.20 13.21 -0.44
CA SER A 136 -12.74 11.86 -0.60
C SER A 136 -11.79 10.96 -1.39
N ASP A 137 -11.17 11.44 -2.46
CA ASP A 137 -10.19 10.67 -3.24
C ASP A 137 -8.98 10.29 -2.38
N ILE A 138 -8.43 11.25 -1.62
CA ILE A 138 -7.33 11.01 -0.67
C ILE A 138 -7.72 9.93 0.36
N TYR A 139 -8.93 10.00 0.92
CA TYR A 139 -9.42 9.02 1.89
C TYR A 139 -9.46 7.61 1.27
N HIS A 140 -10.02 7.46 0.08
CA HIS A 140 -10.13 6.16 -0.59
C HIS A 140 -8.77 5.62 -1.03
N LEU A 141 -7.87 6.48 -1.51
CA LEU A 141 -6.51 6.08 -1.84
C LEU A 141 -5.81 5.50 -0.60
N SER A 142 -5.95 6.16 0.56
CA SER A 142 -5.40 5.67 1.82
C SER A 142 -6.06 4.37 2.30
N ASN A 143 -7.38 4.35 2.44
CA ASN A 143 -8.11 3.27 3.10
C ASN A 143 -8.26 2.02 2.22
N ASP A 144 -8.51 2.20 0.93
CA ASP A 144 -8.88 1.10 0.04
C ASP A 144 -7.68 0.60 -0.78
N VAL A 145 -6.65 1.43 -0.97
CA VAL A 145 -5.44 1.06 -1.72
C VAL A 145 -4.23 0.84 -0.81
N LEU A 146 -3.79 1.85 -0.04
CA LEU A 146 -2.58 1.73 0.78
C LEU A 146 -2.73 0.70 1.90
N ARG A 147 -3.79 0.82 2.72
CA ARG A 147 -4.00 -0.06 3.89
C ARG A 147 -3.87 -1.55 3.55
N PRO A 148 -4.55 -2.09 2.52
CA PRO A 148 -4.38 -3.49 2.16
C PRO A 148 -3.00 -3.82 1.57
N LYS A 149 -2.37 -2.93 0.80
CA LYS A 149 -1.00 -3.15 0.29
C LYS A 149 -0.03 -3.37 1.45
N PHE A 150 -0.06 -2.48 2.44
CA PHE A 150 0.78 -2.59 3.63
C PHE A 150 0.42 -3.78 4.54
N PHE A 151 -0.83 -4.24 4.53
CA PHE A 151 -1.21 -5.48 5.21
C PHE A 151 -0.49 -6.70 4.59
N TRP A 152 -0.60 -6.88 3.28
CA TRP A 152 0.04 -8.00 2.58
C TRP A 152 1.56 -7.96 2.63
N ILE A 153 2.16 -6.76 2.53
CA ILE A 153 3.61 -6.58 2.69
C ILE A 153 4.06 -7.02 4.09
N ARG A 154 3.36 -6.63 5.15
CA ARG A 154 3.71 -7.08 6.51
C ARG A 154 3.65 -8.60 6.65
N LEU A 155 2.62 -9.22 6.09
CA LEU A 155 2.48 -10.67 6.12
C LEU A 155 3.62 -11.37 5.35
N SER A 156 4.02 -10.81 4.21
CA SER A 156 5.18 -11.25 3.43
C SER A 156 6.48 -11.18 4.25
N PHE A 157 6.71 -10.10 4.98
CA PHE A 157 7.85 -9.95 5.88
C PHE A 157 7.83 -10.97 7.02
N TYR A 158 6.69 -11.15 7.69
CA TYR A 158 6.59 -12.12 8.79
C TYR A 158 6.82 -13.55 8.33
N ALA A 159 6.28 -13.93 7.17
CA ALA A 159 6.51 -15.25 6.58
C ALA A 159 8.00 -15.49 6.30
N PHE A 160 8.69 -14.52 5.67
CA PHE A 160 10.11 -14.64 5.37
C PHE A 160 10.97 -14.69 6.63
N LEU A 161 10.79 -13.73 7.57
CA LEU A 161 11.60 -13.62 8.77
C LEU A 161 11.44 -14.82 9.70
N SER A 162 10.20 -15.30 9.91
CA SER A 162 9.96 -16.48 10.75
C SER A 162 10.57 -17.74 10.16
N GLY A 163 10.46 -17.94 8.84
CA GLY A 163 11.08 -19.06 8.15
C GLY A 163 12.61 -19.03 8.18
N LEU A 164 13.19 -17.85 7.97
CA LEU A 164 14.63 -17.65 8.04
C LEU A 164 15.17 -17.94 9.44
N ALA A 165 14.51 -17.42 10.48
CA ALA A 165 14.90 -17.67 11.87
C ALA A 165 14.77 -19.16 12.25
N ALA A 166 13.64 -19.80 11.91
CA ALA A 166 13.43 -21.22 12.17
C ALA A 166 14.47 -22.09 11.44
N SER A 167 14.74 -21.79 10.17
CA SER A 167 15.77 -22.49 9.40
C SER A 167 17.16 -22.32 9.99
N LEU A 168 17.51 -21.13 10.48
CA LEU A 168 18.83 -20.89 11.07
C LEU A 168 19.04 -21.79 12.29
N ILE A 169 18.05 -21.88 13.17
CA ILE A 169 18.11 -22.75 14.37
C ILE A 169 18.30 -24.22 13.96
N LEU A 170 17.56 -24.66 12.95
CA LEU A 170 17.57 -26.05 12.50
C LEU A 170 18.80 -26.44 11.69
N VAL A 171 19.48 -25.49 11.07
CA VAL A 171 20.76 -25.72 10.40
C VAL A 171 21.90 -25.69 11.40
N VAL A 172 21.92 -24.70 12.29
CA VAL A 172 23.04 -24.45 13.20
C VAL A 172 23.10 -25.48 14.34
N GLY A 173 21.95 -25.89 14.90
CA GLY A 173 21.89 -26.84 16.00
C GLY A 173 22.58 -28.18 15.71
N PRO A 174 22.21 -28.90 14.63
CA PRO A 174 22.86 -30.14 14.24
C PRO A 174 24.35 -29.95 13.92
N LEU A 175 24.69 -28.85 13.23
CA LEU A 175 26.08 -28.57 12.84
C LEU A 175 27.00 -28.42 14.05
N PHE A 176 26.53 -27.81 15.15
CA PHE A 176 27.29 -27.72 16.41
C PHE A 176 27.44 -29.07 17.13
N LEU A 177 26.55 -30.02 16.92
CA LEU A 177 26.63 -31.37 17.52
C LEU A 177 27.51 -32.31 16.69
N SER A 178 27.72 -32.01 15.41
CA SER A 178 28.58 -32.75 14.49
C SER A 178 30.06 -32.37 14.56
N PHE A 179 30.42 -31.31 15.29
CA PHE A 179 31.80 -30.88 15.58
C PHE A 179 32.26 -31.36 16.97
#